data_AF-A0A1X3HAT2-F1
#
_entry.id   AF-A0A1X3HAT2-F1
#
_cell.length_a   1.000
_cell.length_b   1.000
_cell.length_c   1.000
_cell.angle_alpha   90.00
_cell.angle_beta   90.00
_cell.angle_gamma   90.00
#
_symmetry.space_group_name_H-M   'P 1'
#
loop_
_entity.id
_entity.type
_entity.pdbx_description
1 polymer ?
#
loop_
_entity_poly.entity_id
_entity_poly.type
_entity_poly.pdbx_seq_one_letter_code
_entity_poly.pdbx_strand_id
1 'polypeptide(L)'
;MREAGKMTARSNFSCLQLLSARPVLTSESQEEFDALAIAMIEYIKPDDPIRESWVMDVIQATWEIVRYQRTRTALIQSQYRNALSNLLQHVADVDELIALHLADGWFGTRAGKQEVAKRLEPFSLNETAIEAEAIRMVFPDLEVLDSLLTSALKRRNKALRLLSESEAPLARRAREVSNRIIAENEAEGRRSERAE
;
A
#
# COMPACT_ATOMS: atom_id res chain seq x y z
N MET A 1 -39.64 27.48 -7.43
CA MET A 1 -38.25 27.75 -7.01
C MET A 1 -37.54 26.40 -6.94
N ARG A 2 -36.61 26.22 -7.88
CA ARG A 2 -35.69 25.10 -8.18
C ARG A 2 -35.81 23.78 -7.40
N GLU A 3 -36.17 22.75 -8.16
CA GLU A 3 -36.00 21.32 -7.89
C GLU A 3 -34.53 20.99 -7.56
N ALA A 4 -34.32 20.32 -6.44
CA ALA A 4 -33.03 19.69 -6.13
C ALA A 4 -32.86 18.49 -7.06
N GLY A 5 -31.97 18.65 -8.03
CA GLY A 5 -31.61 17.65 -9.02
C GLY A 5 -31.21 16.34 -8.37
N LYS A 6 -31.96 15.30 -8.70
CA LYS A 6 -31.61 13.90 -8.49
C LYS A 6 -30.21 13.66 -9.05
N MET A 7 -29.25 13.37 -8.18
CA MET A 7 -27.93 12.89 -8.57
C MET A 7 -28.04 11.42 -8.97
N THR A 8 -28.64 11.19 -10.14
CA THR A 8 -28.65 9.89 -10.80
C THR A 8 -27.38 9.74 -11.62
N ALA A 9 -26.32 9.25 -10.98
CA ALA A 9 -25.24 8.55 -11.63
C ALA A 9 -25.12 7.16 -10.98
N ARG A 10 -26.10 6.29 -11.25
CA ARG A 10 -25.90 4.85 -11.12
C ARG A 10 -24.95 4.44 -12.25
N SER A 11 -23.65 4.64 -12.06
CA SER A 11 -22.66 3.86 -12.81
C SER A 11 -22.77 2.43 -12.28
N ASN A 12 -23.11 1.52 -13.19
CA ASN A 12 -23.34 0.10 -12.94
C ASN A 12 -22.05 -0.58 -12.47
N PHE A 13 -21.78 -0.42 -11.20
CA PHE A 13 -20.79 -1.18 -10.48
C PHE A 13 -21.33 -2.62 -10.30
N SER A 14 -21.15 -3.45 -11.33
CA SER A 14 -21.73 -4.80 -11.43
C SER A 14 -20.70 -5.93 -11.20
N CYS A 15 -19.52 -5.61 -10.66
CA CYS A 15 -18.63 -6.54 -9.97
C CYS A 15 -18.56 -6.26 -8.44
N LEU A 16 -19.30 -5.25 -7.95
CA LEU A 16 -19.06 -4.59 -6.65
C LEU A 16 -19.48 -5.31 -5.39
N GLN A 17 -20.06 -6.49 -5.52
CA GLN A 17 -20.35 -7.34 -4.37
C GLN A 17 -19.27 -8.41 -4.13
N LEU A 18 -18.28 -8.57 -5.03
CA LEU A 18 -17.37 -9.74 -5.02
C LEU A 18 -16.06 -9.58 -4.23
N LEU A 19 -15.70 -8.38 -3.76
CA LEU A 19 -14.53 -8.12 -2.89
C LEU A 19 -14.93 -7.70 -1.46
N SER A 20 -16.08 -8.20 -1.00
CA SER A 20 -16.97 -7.68 0.06
C SER A 20 -16.48 -7.73 1.51
N ALA A 21 -15.17 -7.66 1.76
CA ALA A 21 -14.67 -7.09 3.00
C ALA A 21 -13.69 -5.98 2.63
N ARG A 22 -14.02 -4.74 2.96
CA ARG A 22 -13.03 -3.66 3.03
C ARG A 22 -11.87 -4.22 3.84
N PRO A 23 -10.68 -4.43 3.24
CA PRO A 23 -9.60 -5.14 3.92
C PRO A 23 -8.92 -4.13 4.83
N VAL A 24 -9.66 -3.58 5.79
CA VAL A 24 -9.26 -2.52 6.72
C VAL A 24 -9.27 -3.15 8.11
N LEU A 25 -8.15 -3.06 8.81
CA LEU A 25 -8.01 -3.56 10.17
C LEU A 25 -8.72 -2.63 11.17
N THR A 26 -8.95 -3.11 12.39
CA THR A 26 -9.60 -2.32 13.45
C THR A 26 -8.86 -1.05 13.85
N SER A 27 -7.53 -1.01 13.62
CA SER A 27 -6.68 0.16 13.88
C SER A 27 -6.54 1.11 12.68
N GLU A 28 -7.14 0.78 11.54
CA GLU A 28 -7.00 1.53 10.30
C GLU A 28 -8.23 2.40 10.03
N SER A 29 -8.04 3.58 9.41
CA SER A 29 -9.15 4.45 9.04
C SER A 29 -9.86 3.91 7.79
N GLN A 30 -11.15 3.66 7.94
CA GLN A 30 -12.02 3.28 6.83
C GLN A 30 -12.22 4.45 5.87
N GLU A 31 -12.25 5.68 6.39
CA GLU A 31 -12.39 6.91 5.62
C GLU A 31 -11.17 7.15 4.71
N GLU A 32 -9.95 6.92 5.20
CA GLU A 32 -8.73 7.01 4.39
C GLU A 32 -8.72 5.98 3.26
N PHE A 33 -9.15 4.75 3.53
CA PHE A 33 -9.27 3.71 2.50
C PHE A 33 -10.30 4.09 1.44
N ASP A 34 -11.48 4.54 1.87
CA ASP A 34 -12.56 4.95 0.98
C ASP A 34 -12.12 6.16 0.13
N ALA A 35 -11.42 7.14 0.72
CA ALA A 35 -10.89 8.29 0.00
C ALA A 35 -9.85 7.90 -1.06
N LEU A 36 -8.95 6.96 -0.76
CA LEU A 36 -8.01 6.39 -1.73
C LEU A 36 -8.76 5.72 -2.89
N ALA A 37 -9.75 4.88 -2.56
CA ALA A 37 -10.52 4.15 -3.57
C ALA A 37 -11.29 5.11 -4.49
N ILE A 38 -12.00 6.10 -3.91
CA ILE A 38 -12.73 7.13 -4.65
C ILE A 38 -11.77 7.87 -5.58
N ALA A 39 -10.64 8.37 -5.08
CA ALA A 39 -9.67 9.10 -5.88
C ALA A 39 -9.13 8.26 -7.06
N MET A 40 -8.81 6.98 -6.84
CA MET A 40 -8.33 6.08 -7.89
C MET A 40 -9.39 5.81 -8.96
N ILE A 41 -10.64 5.54 -8.54
CA ILE A 41 -11.75 5.28 -9.45
C ILE A 41 -12.10 6.53 -10.28
N GLU A 42 -12.15 7.70 -9.64
CA GLU A 42 -12.45 8.97 -10.32
C GLU A 42 -11.36 9.37 -11.31
N TYR A 43 -10.10 9.07 -11.01
CA TYR A 43 -8.97 9.35 -11.89
C TYR A 43 -8.89 8.37 -13.07
N ILE A 44 -8.99 7.07 -12.80
CA ILE A 44 -8.77 6.01 -13.80
C ILE A 44 -10.02 5.80 -14.68
N LYS A 45 -11.22 5.97 -14.11
CA LYS A 45 -12.52 5.79 -14.80
C LYS A 45 -12.60 4.46 -15.57
N PRO A 46 -12.53 3.30 -14.89
CA PRO A 46 -12.67 2.02 -15.56
C PRO A 46 -14.05 1.94 -16.24
N ASP A 47 -14.07 1.51 -17.50
CA ASP A 47 -15.25 1.42 -18.37
C ASP A 47 -15.68 -0.04 -18.63
N ASP A 48 -14.90 -1.01 -18.17
CA ASP A 48 -15.18 -2.43 -18.29
C ASP A 48 -14.76 -3.24 -17.03
N PRO A 49 -15.37 -4.42 -16.79
CA PRO A 49 -15.10 -5.21 -15.58
C PRO A 49 -13.64 -5.66 -15.40
N ILE A 50 -12.87 -5.83 -16.48
CA ILE A 50 -11.47 -6.22 -16.41
C ILE A 50 -10.65 -5.05 -15.86
N ARG A 51 -10.89 -3.84 -16.38
CA ARG A 51 -10.26 -2.63 -15.85
C ARG A 51 -10.69 -2.34 -14.43
N GLU A 52 -11.95 -2.57 -14.07
CA GLU A 52 -12.42 -2.47 -12.68
C GLU A 52 -11.59 -3.40 -11.77
N SER A 53 -11.37 -4.65 -12.16
CA SER A 53 -10.55 -5.59 -11.38
C SER A 53 -9.12 -5.09 -11.18
N TRP A 54 -8.48 -4.53 -12.21
CA TRP A 54 -7.11 -4.01 -12.07
C TRP A 54 -7.05 -2.76 -11.20
N VAL A 55 -8.04 -1.87 -11.29
CA VAL A 55 -8.15 -0.71 -10.39
C VAL A 55 -8.27 -1.19 -8.94
N MET A 56 -9.07 -2.22 -8.68
CA MET A 56 -9.19 -2.81 -7.35
C MET A 56 -7.87 -3.43 -6.85
N ASP A 57 -7.13 -4.12 -7.71
CA ASP A 57 -5.80 -4.65 -7.37
C ASP A 57 -4.83 -3.52 -6.98
N VAL A 58 -4.87 -2.38 -7.68
CA VAL A 58 -4.04 -1.21 -7.36
C VAL A 58 -4.42 -0.63 -6.00
N ILE A 59 -5.72 -0.46 -5.72
CA ILE A 59 -6.22 0.07 -4.45
C ILE A 59 -5.79 -0.83 -3.29
N GLN A 60 -6.05 -2.14 -3.38
CA GLN A 60 -5.72 -3.10 -2.33
C GLN A 60 -4.21 -3.17 -2.09
N ALA A 61 -3.42 -3.30 -3.15
CA ALA A 61 -1.97 -3.37 -3.01
C ALA A 61 -1.39 -2.06 -2.43
N THR A 62 -1.96 -0.90 -2.77
CA THR A 62 -1.56 0.38 -2.18
C THR A 62 -1.87 0.42 -0.69
N TRP A 63 -3.04 -0.06 -0.27
CA TRP A 63 -3.41 -0.13 1.14
C TRP A 63 -2.51 -1.07 1.93
N GLU A 64 -2.20 -2.26 1.39
CA GLU A 64 -1.27 -3.20 2.00
C GLU A 64 0.13 -2.62 2.15
N ILE A 65 0.63 -1.88 1.14
CA ILE A 65 1.94 -1.20 1.23
C ILE A 65 1.97 -0.24 2.41
N VAL A 66 0.94 0.62 2.54
CA VAL A 66 0.83 1.57 3.65
C VAL A 66 0.74 0.82 4.99
N ARG A 67 -0.05 -0.25 5.06
CA ARG A 67 -0.13 -1.12 6.24
C ARG A 67 1.22 -1.67 6.63
N TYR A 68 1.94 -2.33 5.72
CA TYR A 68 3.21 -2.97 6.02
C TYR A 68 4.27 -1.95 6.45
N GLN A 69 4.25 -0.73 5.88
CA GLN A 69 5.11 0.36 6.33
C GLN A 69 4.78 0.81 7.76
N ARG A 70 3.49 0.95 8.11
CA ARG A 70 3.05 1.25 9.49
C ARG A 70 3.45 0.13 10.45
N THR A 71 3.23 -1.13 10.07
CA THR A 71 3.59 -2.32 10.87
C THR A 71 5.09 -2.41 11.11
N ARG A 72 5.92 -2.12 10.10
CA ARG A 72 7.39 -2.07 10.24
C ARG A 72 7.80 -1.11 11.35
N THR A 73 7.29 0.11 11.34
CA THR A 73 7.57 1.09 12.39
C THR A 73 7.09 0.60 13.76
N ALA A 74 5.88 0.03 13.83
CA ALA A 74 5.31 -0.46 15.08
C ALA A 74 6.10 -1.64 15.68
N LEU A 75 6.58 -2.58 14.86
CA LEU A 75 7.41 -3.69 15.33
C LEU A 75 8.71 -3.19 15.96
N ILE A 76 9.43 -2.28 15.29
CA ILE A 76 10.67 -1.72 15.82
C ILE A 76 10.35 -0.98 17.12
N GLN A 77 9.34 -0.09 17.12
CA GLN A 77 8.90 0.66 18.30
C GLN A 77 8.54 -0.24 19.48
N SER A 78 7.89 -1.39 19.23
CA SER A 78 7.53 -2.35 20.28
C SER A 78 8.74 -2.91 21.04
N GLN A 79 9.91 -2.95 20.39
CA GLN A 79 11.13 -3.49 20.99
C GLN A 79 12.02 -2.45 21.66
N TYR A 80 11.75 -1.15 21.52
CA TYR A 80 12.61 -0.10 22.08
C TYR A 80 12.89 -0.27 23.58
N ARG A 81 11.87 -0.69 24.34
CA ARG A 81 12.00 -0.97 25.77
C ARG A 81 12.93 -2.15 26.05
N ASN A 82 12.74 -3.25 25.33
CA ASN A 82 13.55 -4.45 25.47
C ASN A 82 14.99 -4.20 25.02
N ALA A 83 15.17 -3.49 23.90
CA ALA A 83 16.46 -3.07 23.37
C ALA A 83 17.24 -2.24 24.39
N LEU A 84 16.59 -1.24 25.00
CA LEU A 84 17.23 -0.43 26.02
C LEU A 84 17.62 -1.26 27.26
N SER A 85 16.73 -2.11 27.76
CA SER A 85 17.05 -3.01 28.88
C SER A 85 18.23 -3.92 28.53
N ASN A 86 18.28 -4.44 27.31
CA ASN A 86 19.34 -5.35 26.86
C ASN A 86 20.70 -4.66 26.78
N LEU A 87 20.75 -3.42 26.26
CA LEU A 87 21.97 -2.62 26.23
C LEU A 87 22.47 -2.27 27.63
N LEU A 88 21.57 -1.89 28.54
CA LEU A 88 21.92 -1.59 29.93
C LEU A 88 22.49 -2.82 30.63
N GLN A 89 21.89 -4.00 30.42
CA GLN A 89 22.35 -5.24 31.04
C GLN A 89 23.70 -5.71 30.48
N HIS A 90 23.84 -5.78 29.16
CA HIS A 90 25.00 -6.46 28.55
C HIS A 90 26.18 -5.55 28.26
N VAL A 91 25.94 -4.24 28.10
CA VAL A 91 27.01 -3.27 27.81
C VAL A 91 27.39 -2.49 29.07
N ALA A 92 26.39 -2.00 29.80
CA ALA A 92 26.63 -1.20 31.00
C ALA A 92 26.69 -2.00 32.31
N ASP A 93 26.63 -3.34 32.23
CA ASP A 93 26.70 -4.28 33.36
C ASP A 93 25.71 -3.94 34.48
N VAL A 94 24.51 -3.49 34.09
CA VAL A 94 23.43 -3.15 35.02
C VAL A 94 22.62 -4.40 35.33
N ASP A 95 22.33 -4.63 36.62
CA ASP A 95 21.43 -5.68 37.05
C ASP A 95 20.09 -5.65 36.29
N GLU A 96 19.55 -6.83 35.94
CA GLU A 96 18.37 -6.98 35.10
C GLU A 96 17.16 -6.19 35.59
N LEU A 97 16.88 -6.24 36.90
CA LEU A 97 15.73 -5.54 37.48
C LEU A 97 15.92 -4.02 37.42
N ILE A 98 17.16 -3.56 37.62
CA ILE A 98 17.52 -2.15 37.52
C ILE A 98 17.44 -1.68 36.06
N ALA A 99 17.91 -2.50 35.10
CA ALA A 99 17.85 -2.21 33.68
C ALA A 99 16.40 -2.03 33.19
N LEU A 100 15.49 -2.90 33.65
CA LEU A 100 14.07 -2.79 33.34
C LEU A 100 13.46 -1.49 33.90
N HIS A 101 13.75 -1.16 35.16
CA HIS A 101 13.28 0.06 35.79
C HIS A 101 13.81 1.33 35.10
N LEU A 102 15.08 1.32 34.67
CA LEU A 102 15.68 2.41 33.91
C LEU A 102 15.04 2.55 32.52
N ALA A 103 14.72 1.43 31.86
CA ALA A 103 14.00 1.43 30.60
C ALA A 103 12.57 1.99 30.75
N ASP A 104 11.88 1.72 31.86
CA ASP A 104 10.62 2.40 32.22
C ASP A 104 10.81 3.91 32.37
N GLY A 105 11.83 4.30 33.14
CA GLY A 105 12.16 5.69 33.40
C GLY A 105 12.44 6.50 32.13
N TRP A 106 13.04 5.88 31.10
CA TRP A 106 13.34 6.50 29.82
C TRP A 106 12.11 7.04 29.10
N PHE A 107 11.02 6.26 29.06
CA PHE A 107 9.77 6.65 28.40
C PHE A 107 8.85 7.49 29.29
N GLY A 108 9.01 7.40 30.62
CA GLY A 108 8.14 8.09 31.57
C GLY A 108 8.57 9.51 31.93
N THR A 109 9.88 9.77 32.08
CA THR A 109 10.35 11.03 32.67
C THR A 109 11.62 11.58 32.02
N ARG A 110 11.76 12.91 32.01
CA ARG A 110 13.00 13.58 31.56
C ARG A 110 14.20 13.16 32.42
N ALA A 111 14.01 12.99 33.72
CA ALA A 111 15.07 12.56 34.64
C ALA A 111 15.53 11.13 34.31
N GLY A 112 14.61 10.20 34.07
CA GLY A 112 14.94 8.83 33.65
C GLY A 112 15.69 8.80 32.32
N LYS A 113 15.28 9.63 31.35
CA LYS A 113 15.99 9.78 30.07
C LYS A 113 17.44 10.24 30.25
N GLN A 114 17.68 11.23 31.12
CA GLN A 114 19.04 11.71 31.43
C GLN A 114 19.87 10.66 32.16
N GLU A 115 19.26 9.91 33.06
CA GLU A 115 19.94 8.92 33.91
C GLU A 115 20.41 7.70 33.10
N VAL A 116 19.61 7.27 32.14
CA VAL A 116 20.01 6.28 31.14
C VAL A 116 21.09 6.81 30.21
N ALA A 117 20.95 8.05 29.70
CA ALA A 117 21.96 8.64 28.81
C ALA A 117 23.35 8.67 29.46
N LYS A 118 23.43 9.03 30.75
CA LYS A 118 24.68 9.00 31.52
C LYS A 118 25.30 7.60 31.66
N ARG A 119 24.48 6.54 31.71
CA ARG A 119 24.99 5.15 31.76
C ARG A 119 25.49 4.65 30.42
N LEU A 120 24.92 5.15 29.33
CA LEU A 120 25.30 4.78 27.97
C LEU A 120 26.50 5.57 27.45
N GLU A 121 26.72 6.78 27.95
CA GLU A 121 27.80 7.69 27.54
C GLU A 121 29.21 7.06 27.61
N PRO A 122 29.63 6.36 28.69
CA PRO A 122 30.95 5.72 28.76
C PRO A 122 31.22 4.72 27.63
N PHE A 123 30.16 4.19 27.02
CA PHE A 123 30.22 3.22 25.92
C PHE A 123 30.01 3.86 24.55
N SER A 124 29.95 5.19 24.48
CA SER A 124 29.63 5.96 23.26
C SER A 124 28.28 5.55 22.64
N LEU A 125 27.35 5.05 23.46
CA LEU A 125 26.02 4.65 23.02
C LEU A 125 25.02 5.80 23.20
N ASN A 126 24.11 5.95 22.24
CA ASN A 126 23.07 6.97 22.22
C ASN A 126 21.74 6.36 21.72
N GLU A 127 20.75 7.21 21.41
CA GLU A 127 19.43 6.76 20.95
C GLU A 127 19.50 5.88 19.70
N THR A 128 20.48 6.11 18.81
CA THR A 128 20.70 5.29 17.61
C THR A 128 21.14 3.88 17.95
N ALA A 129 21.89 3.68 19.05
CA ALA A 129 22.24 2.34 19.50
C ALA A 129 21.01 1.56 19.99
N ILE A 130 20.09 2.24 20.68
CA ILE A 130 18.81 1.66 21.12
C ILE A 130 17.97 1.26 19.90
N GLU A 131 17.89 2.13 18.90
CA GLU A 131 17.18 1.84 17.65
C GLU A 131 17.80 0.66 16.90
N ALA A 132 19.13 0.64 16.75
CA ALA A 132 19.83 -0.47 16.09
C ALA A 132 19.59 -1.81 16.80
N GLU A 133 19.61 -1.80 18.14
CA GLU A 133 19.31 -2.99 18.94
C GLU A 133 17.85 -3.41 18.81
N ALA A 134 16.91 -2.47 18.79
CA ALA A 134 15.50 -2.76 18.56
C ALA A 134 15.27 -3.39 17.18
N ILE A 135 15.92 -2.85 16.14
CA ILE A 135 15.89 -3.43 14.78
C ILE A 135 16.49 -4.84 14.78
N ARG A 136 17.63 -5.04 15.44
CA ARG A 136 18.29 -6.35 15.54
C ARG A 136 17.35 -7.41 16.17
N MET A 137 16.55 -7.02 17.15
CA MET A 137 15.60 -7.91 17.83
C MET A 137 14.44 -8.37 16.95
N VAL A 138 13.95 -7.53 16.01
CA VAL A 138 12.85 -7.88 15.08
C VAL A 138 13.34 -8.20 13.66
N PHE A 139 14.64 -8.38 13.46
CA PHE A 139 15.21 -8.56 12.13
C PHE A 139 14.53 -9.69 11.32
N PRO A 140 14.25 -10.88 11.89
CA PRO A 140 13.55 -11.95 11.16
C PRO A 140 12.12 -11.56 10.73
N ASP A 141 11.39 -10.83 11.58
CA ASP A 141 10.04 -10.37 11.25
C ASP A 141 10.05 -9.27 10.18
N LEU A 142 11.09 -8.43 10.20
CA LEU A 142 11.30 -7.40 9.17
C LEU A 142 11.58 -8.03 7.80
N GLU A 143 12.33 -9.13 7.71
CA GLU A 143 12.55 -9.85 6.46
C GLU A 143 11.24 -10.40 5.86
N VAL A 144 10.35 -10.94 6.71
CA VAL A 144 9.02 -11.41 6.28
C VAL A 144 8.18 -10.23 5.79
N LEU A 145 8.16 -9.11 6.52
CA LEU A 145 7.45 -7.90 6.10
C LEU A 145 7.99 -7.33 4.79
N ASP A 146 9.30 -7.29 4.58
CA ASP A 146 9.90 -6.79 3.33
C ASP A 146 9.54 -7.70 2.13
N SER A 147 9.41 -9.01 2.35
CA SER A 147 8.88 -9.94 1.34
C SER A 147 7.41 -9.64 1.00
N LEU A 148 6.57 -9.41 2.01
CA LEU A 148 5.16 -9.03 1.82
C LEU A 148 5.03 -7.69 1.10
N LEU A 149 5.84 -6.69 1.47
CA LEU A 149 5.91 -5.39 0.82
C LEU A 149 6.32 -5.53 -0.65
N THR A 150 7.34 -6.35 -0.93
CA THR A 150 7.78 -6.66 -2.30
C THR A 150 6.67 -7.30 -3.12
N SER A 151 5.91 -8.23 -2.52
CA SER A 151 4.76 -8.88 -3.18
C SER A 151 3.66 -7.86 -3.52
N ALA A 152 3.28 -7.01 -2.56
CA ALA A 152 2.29 -5.96 -2.79
C ALA A 152 2.73 -4.97 -3.87
N LEU A 153 4.00 -4.52 -3.84
CA LEU A 153 4.58 -3.67 -4.89
C LEU A 153 4.53 -4.32 -6.27
N LYS A 154 4.87 -5.62 -6.37
CA LYS A 154 4.79 -6.38 -7.62
C LYS A 154 3.37 -6.45 -8.16
N ARG A 155 2.37 -6.73 -7.30
CA ARG A 155 0.95 -6.72 -7.69
C ARG A 155 0.51 -5.36 -8.19
N ARG A 156 0.82 -4.29 -7.44
CA ARG A 156 0.50 -2.90 -7.83
C ARG A 156 1.08 -2.56 -9.20
N ASN A 157 2.37 -2.80 -9.39
CA ASN A 157 3.06 -2.47 -10.64
C ASN A 157 2.54 -3.29 -11.82
N LYS A 158 2.19 -4.56 -11.60
CA LYS A 158 1.56 -5.40 -12.62
C LYS A 158 0.19 -4.83 -13.03
N ALA A 159 -0.67 -4.50 -12.07
CA ALA A 159 -2.00 -3.95 -12.36
C ALA A 159 -1.92 -2.58 -13.07
N LEU A 160 -1.02 -1.69 -12.62
CA LEU A 160 -0.77 -0.42 -13.29
C LEU A 160 -0.27 -0.59 -14.73
N ARG A 161 0.61 -1.56 -14.97
CA ARG A 161 1.09 -1.90 -16.31
C ARG A 161 -0.04 -2.42 -17.19
N LEU A 162 -0.92 -3.27 -16.67
CA LEU A 162 -2.07 -3.77 -17.44
C LEU A 162 -3.05 -2.64 -17.79
N LEU A 163 -3.29 -1.71 -16.86
CA LEU A 163 -4.10 -0.51 -17.10
C LEU A 163 -3.49 0.34 -18.22
N SER A 164 -2.18 0.63 -18.16
CA SER A 164 -1.51 1.45 -19.18
C SER A 164 -1.43 0.76 -20.54
N GLU A 165 -1.19 -0.56 -20.57
CA GLU A 165 -1.15 -1.34 -21.80
C GLU A 165 -2.53 -1.52 -22.41
N SER A 166 -3.63 -1.36 -21.67
CA SER A 166 -4.98 -1.64 -22.17
C SER A 166 -5.49 -0.65 -23.23
N GLU A 167 -4.92 0.55 -23.32
CA GLU A 167 -5.35 1.58 -24.28
C GLU A 167 -4.91 1.26 -25.72
N ALA A 168 -3.70 0.71 -25.91
CA ALA A 168 -3.13 0.48 -27.23
C ALA A 168 -3.80 -0.67 -28.03
N PRO A 169 -4.13 -1.84 -27.42
CA PRO A 169 -4.79 -2.96 -28.10
C PRO A 169 -6.23 -2.65 -28.50
N LEU A 170 -6.93 -1.80 -27.76
CA LEU A 170 -8.30 -1.39 -28.09
C LEU A 170 -8.32 -0.47 -29.31
N ALA A 171 -7.42 0.51 -29.36
CA ALA A 171 -7.20 1.32 -30.56
C ALA A 171 -6.76 0.47 -31.76
N ARG A 172 -5.92 -0.54 -31.53
CA ARG A 172 -5.48 -1.48 -32.58
C ARG A 172 -6.64 -2.33 -33.11
N ARG A 173 -7.44 -2.95 -32.23
CA ARG A 173 -8.61 -3.73 -32.63
C ARG A 173 -9.68 -2.88 -33.33
N ALA A 174 -9.88 -1.65 -32.88
CA ALA A 174 -10.78 -0.70 -33.54
C ALA A 174 -10.31 -0.36 -34.97
N ARG A 175 -9.00 -0.14 -35.17
CA ARG A 175 -8.41 0.04 -36.51
C ARG A 175 -8.55 -1.22 -37.37
N GLU A 176 -8.29 -2.41 -36.82
CA GLU A 176 -8.41 -3.67 -37.55
C GLU A 176 -9.86 -3.93 -38.00
N VAL A 177 -10.84 -3.68 -37.12
CA VAL A 177 -12.27 -3.80 -37.46
C VAL A 177 -12.70 -2.74 -38.49
N SER A 178 -12.28 -1.48 -38.31
CA SER A 178 -12.58 -0.40 -39.24
C SER A 178 -11.99 -0.65 -40.63
N ASN A 179 -10.73 -1.08 -40.71
CA ASN A 179 -10.06 -1.42 -41.98
C ASN A 179 -10.76 -2.58 -42.70
N ARG A 180 -11.25 -3.58 -41.95
CA ARG A 180 -11.99 -4.70 -42.53
C ARG A 180 -13.30 -4.23 -43.20
N ILE A 181 -14.07 -3.39 -42.51
CA ILE A 181 -15.35 -2.85 -43.03
C ILE A 181 -15.10 -1.98 -44.26
N ILE A 182 -14.04 -1.16 -44.26
CA ILE A 182 -13.68 -0.33 -45.42
C ILE A 182 -13.32 -1.23 -46.62
N ALA A 183 -12.49 -2.25 -46.41
CA ALA A 183 -12.09 -3.17 -47.47
C ALA A 183 -13.27 -3.98 -48.04
N GLU A 184 -14.23 -4.38 -47.20
CA GLU A 184 -15.46 -5.06 -47.60
C GLU A 184 -16.35 -4.16 -48.48
N ASN A 185 -16.58 -2.90 -48.09
CA ASN A 185 -17.35 -1.93 -48.88
C ASN A 185 -16.68 -1.60 -50.24
N GLU A 186 -15.36 -1.42 -50.26
CA GLU A 186 -14.62 -1.20 -51.52
C GLU A 186 -14.65 -2.41 -52.45
N ALA A 187 -14.76 -3.63 -51.90
CA ALA A 187 -14.90 -4.84 -52.70
C ALA A 187 -16.31 -4.99 -53.27
N GLU A 188 -17.34 -4.57 -52.55
CA GLU A 188 -18.74 -4.57 -53.02
C GLU A 188 -18.97 -3.53 -54.12
N GLY A 189 -18.48 -2.30 -53.96
CA GLY A 189 -18.60 -1.25 -55.00
C GLY A 189 -17.95 -1.64 -56.34
N ARG A 190 -16.79 -2.31 -56.29
CA ARG A 190 -16.10 -2.82 -57.49
C ARG A 190 -16.82 -4.00 -58.15
N ARG A 191 -17.69 -4.70 -57.42
CA ARG A 191 -18.52 -5.79 -57.99
C ARG A 191 -19.77 -5.24 -58.66
N SER A 192 -20.38 -4.18 -58.12
CA SER A 192 -21.51 -3.50 -58.77
C SER A 192 -21.10 -2.81 -60.08
N GLU A 193 -19.94 -2.15 -60.12
CA GLU A 193 -19.43 -1.47 -61.33
C GLU A 193 -19.04 -2.42 -62.49
N ARG A 194 -18.86 -3.71 -62.21
CA ARG A 194 -18.54 -4.73 -63.23
C ARG A 194 -19.77 -5.49 -63.74
N ALA A 195 -20.93 -5.27 -63.12
CA ALA A 195 -22.19 -5.91 -63.47
C ALA A 195 -23.10 -5.01 -64.32
N GLU A 196 -22.73 -3.74 -64.52
CA GLU A 196 -23.29 -2.80 -65.51
C GLU A 196 -22.45 -2.79 -66.80
#